data_AF-A0A1Q7YCF3-F1
#
_entry.id   AF-A0A1Q7YCF3-F1
#
_cell.length_a   1.000
_cell.length_b   1.000
_cell.length_c   1.000
_cell.angle_alpha   90.00
_cell.angle_beta   90.00
_cell.angle_gamma   90.00
#
_symmetry.space_group_name_H-M   'P 1'
#
loop_
_entity.id
_entity.type
_entity.pdbx_description
1 polymer ?
#
loop_
_entity_poly.entity_id
_entity_poly.type
_entity_poly.pdbx_seq_one_letter_code
_entity_poly.pdbx_strand_id
1 'polypeptide(L)' 'MKSLADILSWIIGAIAFTIAMWQLAVFVTFRDPHGIPDMMAGINHLLWAIVAAVGACACVVLSFIRHPRVQEEIHITR' A
#
# COMPACT_ATOMS: atom_id res chain seq x y z
N MET A 1 -12.11 19.14 9.74
CA MET A 1 -12.00 17.91 10.56
C MET A 1 -11.68 16.77 9.61
N LYS A 2 -10.70 15.89 9.91
CA LYS A 2 -10.44 14.71 9.07
C LYS A 2 -11.68 13.81 9.12
N SER A 3 -12.21 13.38 7.97
CA SER A 3 -13.39 12.51 7.97
C SER A 3 -13.02 11.15 8.56
N LEU A 4 -13.98 10.44 9.16
CA LEU A 4 -13.77 9.06 9.63
C LEU A 4 -13.23 8.18 8.50
N ALA A 5 -13.69 8.41 7.28
CA ALA A 5 -13.25 7.69 6.09
C ALA A 5 -11.78 7.96 5.73
N ASP A 6 -11.26 9.16 6.01
CA ASP A 6 -9.83 9.46 5.84
C ASP A 6 -8.97 8.74 6.87
N ILE A 7 -9.41 8.75 8.13
CA ILE A 7 -8.71 8.06 9.22
C ILE A 7 -8.63 6.56 8.92
N LEU A 8 -9.76 5.96 8.51
CA LEU A 8 -9.80 4.55 8.12
C LEU A 8 -8.92 4.25 6.91
N SER A 9 -8.91 5.11 5.89
CA SER A 9 -8.05 4.95 4.71
C SER A 9 -6.56 4.94 5.08
N TRP A 10 -6.14 5.80 6.01
CA TRP A 10 -4.76 5.84 6.50
C TRP A 10 -4.40 4.59 7.30
N ILE A 11 -5.28 4.14 8.20
CA ILE A 11 -5.07 2.93 9.01
C ILE A 11 -4.97 1.69 8.10
N ILE A 12 -5.93 1.52 7.19
CA ILE A 12 -5.95 0.39 6.26
C ILE A 12 -4.72 0.42 5.35
N GLY A 13 -4.34 1.59 4.84
CA GLY A 13 -3.13 1.76 4.02
C GLY A 13 -1.86 1.37 4.78
N ALA A 14 -1.73 1.77 6.04
CA ALA A 14 -0.58 1.41 6.88
C ALA A 14 -0.51 -0.09 7.18
N ILE A 15 -1.65 -0.72 7.45
CA ILE A 15 -1.74 -2.18 7.67
C ILE A 15 -1.35 -2.92 6.38
N ALA A 16 -1.92 -2.52 5.24
CA ALA A 16 -1.60 -3.12 3.94
C ALA A 16 -0.11 -3.00 3.60
N PHE A 17 0.50 -1.84 3.86
CA PHE A 17 1.94 -1.64 3.68
C PHE A 17 2.77 -2.57 4.59
N THR A 18 2.38 -2.70 5.86
CA THR A 18 3.07 -3.58 6.81
C THR A 18 3.00 -5.05 6.36
N ILE A 19 1.83 -5.49 5.89
CA ILE A 19 1.65 -6.84 5.34
C ILE A 19 2.52 -7.03 4.09
N ALA A 20 2.57 -6.04 3.20
CA ALA A 20 3.39 -6.10 2.00
C ALA A 20 4.89 -6.29 2.33
N MET A 21 5.40 -5.49 3.28
CA MET A 21 6.79 -5.59 3.74
C MET A 21 7.08 -6.94 4.41
N TRP A 22 6.15 -7.46 5.21
CA TRP A 22 6.30 -8.77 5.84
C TRP A 22 6.34 -9.89 4.82
N GLN A 23 5.40 -9.92 3.87
CA GLN A 23 5.36 -10.94 2.82
C GLN A 23 6.61 -10.88 1.92
N LEU A 24 7.09 -9.66 1.62
CA LEU A 24 8.34 -9.47 0.90
C LEU A 24 9.53 -10.03 1.70
N ALA A 25 9.62 -9.74 3.00
CA ALA A 25 10.68 -10.28 3.84
C ALA A 25 10.68 -11.82 3.83
N VAL A 26 9.50 -12.44 3.99
CA VAL A 26 9.36 -13.90 3.94
C VAL A 26 9.82 -14.45 2.60
N PHE A 27 9.41 -13.84 1.48
CA PHE A 27 9.84 -14.22 0.14
C PHE A 27 11.37 -14.16 -0.04
N VAL A 28 11.99 -13.04 0.37
CA VAL A 28 13.45 -12.83 0.20
C VAL A 28 14.26 -13.80 1.07
N THR A 29 13.71 -14.21 2.21
CA THR A 29 14.32 -15.20 3.10
C THR A 29 13.91 -16.64 2.82
N PHE A 30 13.08 -16.90 1.80
CA PHE A 30 12.53 -18.23 1.55
C PHE A 30 13.63 -19.22 1.17
N ARG A 31 13.60 -20.39 1.81
CA ARG A 31 14.55 -21.48 1.60
C ARG A 31 13.78 -22.79 1.46
N ASP A 32 14.34 -23.70 0.69
CA ASP A 32 13.85 -25.06 0.59
C ASP A 32 14.10 -25.85 1.91
N PRO A 33 13.56 -27.09 2.04
CA PRO A 33 13.81 -27.93 3.23
C PRO A 33 15.29 -28.26 3.49
N HIS A 34 16.16 -28.06 2.49
CA HIS A 34 17.61 -28.27 2.58
C HIS A 34 18.37 -26.98 2.95
N GLY A 35 17.67 -25.86 3.15
CA GLY A 35 18.24 -24.56 3.50
C GLY A 35 18.82 -23.79 2.32
N ILE A 36 18.58 -24.24 1.09
CA ILE A 36 19.01 -23.58 -0.15
C ILE A 36 18.00 -22.48 -0.48
N PRO A 37 18.43 -21.26 -0.85
CA PRO A 37 17.51 -20.22 -1.32
C PRO A 37 16.68 -20.72 -2.51
N ASP A 38 15.37 -20.75 -2.35
CA ASP A 38 14.41 -21.16 -3.39
C ASP A 38 13.32 -20.10 -3.53
N MET A 39 13.56 -19.17 -4.45
CA MET A 39 12.62 -18.10 -4.75
C MET A 39 11.37 -18.61 -5.47
N MET A 40 11.43 -19.76 -6.14
CA MET A 40 10.28 -20.29 -6.88
C MET A 40 9.23 -20.86 -5.92
N ALA A 41 9.66 -21.61 -4.91
CA ALA A 41 8.75 -22.10 -3.87
C ALA A 41 8.10 -20.96 -3.06
N GLY A 42 8.79 -19.83 -2.91
CA GLY A 42 8.30 -18.64 -2.21
C GLY A 42 7.35 -17.74 -3.00
N ILE A 43 7.07 -18.01 -4.29
CA ILE A 43 6.41 -17.06 -5.20
C ILE A 43 5.03 -16.58 -4.72
N ASN A 44 4.31 -17.41 -3.97
CA ASN A 44 3.02 -17.02 -3.38
C ASN A 44 3.17 -15.83 -2.42
N HIS A 45 4.26 -15.77 -1.64
CA HIS A 45 4.55 -14.63 -0.76
C HIS A 45 4.80 -13.36 -1.57
N LEU A 46 5.49 -13.46 -2.72
CA LEU A 46 5.67 -12.32 -3.61
C LEU A 46 4.34 -11.80 -4.17
N LEU A 47 3.44 -12.69 -4.61
CA LEU A 47 2.12 -12.29 -5.10
C LEU A 47 1.31 -11.58 -4.01
N TRP A 48 1.31 -12.11 -2.78
CA TRP A 48 0.66 -11.46 -1.64
C TRP A 48 1.27 -10.09 -1.31
N ALA A 49 2.61 -9.97 -1.39
CA ALA A 49 3.30 -8.70 -1.18
C ALA A 49 2.88 -7.65 -2.22
N ILE A 50 2.80 -8.05 -3.50
CA ILE A 50 2.38 -7.16 -4.60
C ILE A 50 0.93 -6.68 -4.39
N VAL A 51 0.00 -7.61 -4.12
CA VAL A 51 -1.41 -7.24 -3.90
C VAL A 51 -1.56 -6.29 -2.71
N ALA A 52 -0.87 -6.56 -1.61
CA ALA A 52 -0.89 -5.69 -0.43
C ALA A 52 -0.26 -4.31 -0.71
N ALA A 53 0.84 -4.25 -1.47
CA ALA A 53 1.47 -3.00 -1.87
C ALA A 53 0.57 -2.16 -2.77
N VAL A 54 -0.09 -2.78 -3.76
CA VAL A 54 -1.08 -2.11 -4.61
C VAL A 54 -2.24 -1.56 -3.77
N GLY A 55 -2.74 -2.33 -2.79
CA GLY A 55 -3.77 -1.89 -1.86
C GLY A 55 -3.35 -0.67 -1.02
N ALA A 56 -2.11 -0.65 -0.53
CA ALA A 56 -1.56 0.50 0.19
C ALA A 56 -1.48 1.76 -0.72
N CYS A 57 -0.98 1.60 -1.95
CA CYS A 57 -0.95 2.68 -2.94
C CYS A 57 -2.35 3.19 -3.28
N ALA A 58 -3.33 2.30 -3.45
CA ALA A 58 -4.72 2.67 -3.70
C ALA A 58 -5.30 3.53 -2.56
N CYS A 59 -4.99 3.20 -1.29
CA CYS A 59 -5.42 4.02 -0.14
C CYS A 59 -4.83 5.44 -0.18
N VAL A 60 -3.57 5.57 -0.60
CA VAL A 60 -2.92 6.88 -0.78
C VAL A 60 -3.59 7.67 -1.91
N VAL A 61 -3.80 7.05 -3.06
CA VAL A 61 -4.48 7.67 -4.21
C VAL A 61 -5.90 8.11 -3.84
N LEU A 62 -6.66 7.27 -3.15
CA LEU A 62 -8.01 7.62 -2.66
C LEU A 62 -7.99 8.82 -1.72
N SER A 63 -6.95 8.95 -0.88
CA SER A 63 -6.78 10.11 -0.02
C SER A 63 -6.58 11.39 -0.86
N PHE A 64 -5.77 11.36 -1.92
CA PHE A 64 -5.60 12.52 -2.80
C PHE A 64 -6.86 12.86 -3.60
N ILE A 65 -7.58 11.86 -4.12
CA ILE A 65 -8.83 12.07 -4.89
C ILE A 65 -9.91 12.70 -4.01
N ARG A 66 -9.98 12.34 -2.73
CA ARG A 66 -10.97 12.90 -1.79
C ARG A 66 -10.65 14.32 -1.34
N HIS A 67 -9.40 14.75 -1.47
CA HIS A 67 -8.95 16.10 -1.08
C HIS A 67 -8.30 16.80 -2.28
N PRO A 68 -9.05 17.06 -3.37
CA PRO A 68 -8.50 17.79 -4.50
C PRO A 68 -8.18 19.21 -4.03
N ARG A 69 -6.92 19.63 -4.19
CA ARG A 69 -6.44 20.97 -3.81
C ARG A 69 -6.92 22.03 -4.80
N VAL A 70 -8.23 22.11 -5.05
CA VAL A 70 -8.82 23.18 -5.86
C VAL A 70 -9.11 24.35 -4.92
N GLN A 71 -8.04 25.00 -4.47
CA GLN A 71 -8.08 26.40 -4.06
C GLN A 71 -7.57 27.24 -5.23
N GLU A 72 -8.19 27.09 -6.40
CA GLU A 72 -8.13 28.17 -7.40
C GLU A 72 -9.34 29.05 -7.12
N GLU A 73 -9.20 29.94 -6.13
CA GLU A 73 -9.98 31.17 -6.17
C GLU A 73 -9.55 31.88 -7.44
N ILE A 74 -10.31 31.73 -8.52
CA ILE A 74 -10.16 32.60 -9.68
C ILE A 74 -10.68 33.95 -9.22
N HIS A 75 -9.77 34.80 -8.76
CA HIS A 75 -10.03 36.22 -8.57
C HIS A 75 -10.23 36.80 -9.98
N ILE A 76 -11.43 36.62 -10.55
CA ILE A 76 -11.90 37.39 -11.70
C ILE A 76 -12.13 38.80 -11.16
N THR A 77 -11.06 39.60 -11.09
CA THR A 77 -11.16 41.04 -10.89
C THR A 77 -11.90 41.63 -12.08
N ARG A 78 -13.01 42.31 -11.77
CA ARG A 78 -13.94 42.95 -12.70
C ARG A 78 -13.34 44.18 -13.37
#